data_AF-A0A1J6KIR4-F1
#
_entry.id   AF-A0A1J6KIR4-F1
#
_cell.length_a   1.000
_cell.length_b   1.000
_cell.length_c   1.000
_cell.angle_alpha   90.00
_cell.angle_beta   90.00
_cell.angle_gamma   90.00
#
_symmetry.space_group_name_H-M   'P 1'
#
loop_
_entity.id
_entity.type
_entity.pdbx_description
1 polymer ?
#
loop_
_entity_poly.entity_id
_entity_poly.type
_entity_poly.pdbx_seq_one_letter_code
_entity_poly.pdbx_strand_id
1 'polypeptide(L)'
;KKSNRDKKTPVWMTDYVTAAALNKSPKPYCICRYLIYETLKPAYQDYLKAFSAIIEPKTFLEASSDKRWIEAVKAEIQALEDNKTWELVTLPKGKTPIECK
;
A
#
# COMPACT_ATOMS: atom_id res chain seq x y z
N LYS A 1 12.82 -30.31 1.58
CA LYS A 1 14.16 -29.67 1.63
C LYS A 1 13.97 -28.16 1.82
N LYS A 2 14.35 -27.59 2.97
CA LYS A 2 14.39 -26.11 3.15
C LYS A 2 15.73 -25.58 2.66
N SER A 3 15.70 -24.43 1.98
CA SER A 3 16.89 -23.73 1.46
C SER A 3 17.78 -23.23 2.61
N ASN A 4 19.09 -23.43 2.48
CA ASN A 4 20.12 -23.04 3.45
C ASN A 4 20.83 -21.72 3.06
N ARG A 5 20.20 -20.87 2.23
CA ARG A 5 20.77 -19.57 1.84
C ARG A 5 20.67 -18.56 2.98
N ASP A 6 21.79 -17.90 3.27
CA ASP A 6 21.81 -16.71 4.13
C ASP A 6 20.88 -15.63 3.56
N LYS A 7 19.87 -15.27 4.34
CA LYS A 7 18.92 -14.20 3.98
C LYS A 7 19.50 -12.88 4.44
N LYS A 8 20.14 -12.14 3.53
CA LYS A 8 20.50 -10.74 3.77
C LYS A 8 19.25 -9.86 3.60
N THR A 9 19.08 -8.89 4.49
CA THR A 9 18.01 -7.89 4.33
C THR A 9 18.28 -7.06 3.07
N PRO A 10 17.24 -6.74 2.27
CA PRO A 10 17.40 -5.86 1.12
C PRO A 10 17.95 -4.49 1.52
N VAL A 11 18.79 -3.90 0.67
CA VAL A 11 19.46 -2.61 0.94
C VAL A 11 18.44 -1.50 1.21
N TRP A 12 17.36 -1.45 0.44
CA TRP A 12 16.29 -0.45 0.58
C TRP A 12 15.58 -0.48 1.94
N MET A 13 15.71 -1.56 2.71
CA MET A 13 15.06 -1.67 4.01
C MET A 13 15.62 -0.68 5.05
N THR A 14 16.77 -0.06 4.78
CA THR A 14 17.33 1.03 5.60
C THR A 14 16.60 2.37 5.42
N ASP A 15 15.92 2.56 4.29
CA ASP A 15 15.22 3.81 3.98
C ASP A 15 13.88 3.92 4.73
N TYR A 16 13.42 2.81 5.29
CA TYR A 16 12.19 2.71 6.06
C TYR A 16 12.48 2.69 7.56
N VAL A 17 11.64 3.40 8.32
CA VAL A 17 11.63 3.33 9.78
C VAL A 17 11.00 1.99 10.19
N THR A 18 11.84 0.99 10.43
CA THR A 18 11.41 -0.35 10.88
C THR A 18 11.57 -0.50 12.39
N ALA A 19 10.77 -1.35 13.04
CA ALA A 19 10.84 -1.61 14.49
C ALA A 19 12.26 -2.01 14.96
N ALA A 20 12.97 -2.78 14.14
CA ALA A 20 14.37 -3.15 14.40
C ALA A 20 15.35 -1.96 14.34
N ALA A 21 15.08 -0.95 13.50
CA ALA A 21 15.83 0.30 13.45
C ALA A 21 15.50 1.23 14.62
N LEU A 22 14.24 1.24 15.10
CA LEU A 22 13.81 2.03 16.28
C LEU A 22 14.62 1.64 17.53
N ASN A 23 14.82 0.33 17.74
CA ASN A 23 15.51 -0.21 18.92
C ASN A 23 17.04 -0.04 18.90
N LYS A 24 17.62 0.39 17.76
CA LYS A 24 19.07 0.58 17.60
C LYS A 24 19.49 2.04 17.55
N SER A 25 18.57 3.01 17.64
CA SER A 25 18.93 4.41 17.48
C SER A 25 19.75 4.91 18.68
N PRO A 26 20.96 5.47 18.47
CA PRO A 26 21.84 5.93 19.56
C PRO A 26 21.46 7.31 20.11
N LYS A 27 20.34 7.91 19.67
CA LYS A 27 19.93 9.25 20.08
C LYS A 27 19.12 9.17 21.38
N PRO A 28 19.48 9.90 22.44
CA PRO A 28 18.86 9.78 23.77
C PRO A 28 17.37 10.12 23.82
N TYR A 29 16.80 10.74 22.78
CA TYR A 29 15.40 11.14 22.71
C TYR A 29 14.79 10.95 21.32
N CYS A 30 15.07 9.83 20.67
CA CYS A 30 14.42 9.54 19.39
C CYS A 30 12.91 9.30 19.61
N ILE A 31 12.04 10.06 18.92
CA ILE A 31 10.57 9.92 19.01
C ILE A 31 10.12 8.47 18.77
N CYS A 32 10.86 7.75 17.93
CA CYS A 32 10.83 6.32 17.68
C CYS A 32 10.69 5.43 18.93
N ARG A 33 11.33 5.78 20.05
CA ARG A 33 11.28 5.02 21.31
C ARG A 33 9.89 5.07 21.96
N TYR A 34 9.09 6.08 21.62
CA TYR A 34 7.76 6.33 22.18
C TYR A 34 6.63 6.01 21.18
N LEU A 35 6.96 5.75 19.92
CA LEU A 35 5.99 5.36 18.87
C LEU A 35 5.79 3.85 18.76
N ILE A 36 6.28 3.07 19.74
CA ILE A 36 6.19 1.61 19.72
C ILE A 36 4.76 1.21 20.11
N TYR A 37 3.99 0.72 19.13
CA TYR A 37 2.64 0.23 19.38
C TYR A 37 2.61 -1.11 20.15
N GLU A 38 3.73 -1.84 20.18
CA GLU A 38 3.83 -3.18 20.82
C GLU A 38 3.56 -3.14 22.34
N THR A 39 3.88 -2.03 23.01
CA THR A 39 3.69 -1.89 24.46
C THR A 39 2.29 -1.38 24.84
N LEU A 40 1.46 -1.00 23.87
CA LEU A 40 0.10 -0.52 24.12
C LEU A 40 -0.82 -1.67 24.48
N LYS A 41 -1.83 -1.40 25.31
CA LYS A 41 -2.85 -2.39 25.63
C LYS A 41 -3.51 -2.90 24.34
N PRO A 42 -3.79 -4.21 24.22
CA PRO A 42 -4.38 -4.79 23.00
C PRO A 42 -5.62 -4.03 22.52
N ALA A 43 -6.54 -3.67 23.42
CA ALA A 43 -7.74 -2.90 23.09
C ALA A 43 -7.45 -1.53 22.44
N TYR A 44 -6.38 -0.85 22.88
CA TYR A 44 -5.99 0.44 22.31
C TYR A 44 -5.27 0.27 20.97
N GLN A 45 -4.51 -0.80 20.79
CA GLN A 45 -3.93 -1.14 19.48
C GLN A 45 -5.04 -1.37 18.44
N ASP A 46 -6.09 -2.11 18.79
CA ASP A 46 -7.19 -2.40 17.86
C ASP A 46 -7.96 -1.13 17.49
N TYR A 47 -8.17 -0.23 18.45
CA TYR A 47 -8.75 1.09 18.19
C TYR A 47 -7.90 1.94 17.24
N LEU A 48 -6.58 1.98 17.45
CA LEU A 48 -5.66 2.71 16.58
C LEU A 48 -5.61 2.12 15.17
N LYS A 49 -5.59 0.79 15.04
CA LYS A 49 -5.65 0.11 13.74
C LYS A 49 -6.89 0.53 12.97
N ALA A 50 -8.06 0.55 13.62
CA ALA A 50 -9.30 0.99 13.00
C ALA A 50 -9.26 2.44 12.51
N PHE A 51 -8.62 3.35 13.26
CA PHE A 51 -8.46 4.75 12.84
C PHE A 51 -7.48 4.92 11.68
N SER A 52 -6.36 4.18 11.72
CA SER A 52 -5.32 4.23 10.67
C SER A 52 -5.67 3.41 9.42
N ALA A 53 -6.77 2.65 9.45
CA ALA A 53 -7.15 1.79 8.35
C ALA A 53 -7.51 2.65 7.14
N ILE A 54 -6.79 2.45 6.04
CA ILE A 54 -7.21 2.94 4.73
C ILE A 54 -8.37 2.04 4.31
N ILE A 55 -9.58 2.59 4.28
CA ILE A 55 -10.75 1.87 3.81
C ILE A 55 -10.75 1.89 2.30
N GLU A 56 -10.70 0.70 1.69
CA GLU A 56 -10.87 0.55 0.26
C GLU A 56 -12.35 0.78 -0.10
N PRO A 57 -12.65 1.66 -1.07
CA PRO A 57 -13.99 1.89 -1.58
C PRO A 57 -14.48 0.60 -2.22
N LYS A 58 -15.73 0.24 -1.94
CA LYS A 58 -16.32 -1.00 -2.46
C LYS A 58 -17.06 -0.79 -3.76
N THR A 59 -17.36 0.46 -4.09
CA THR A 59 -18.08 0.83 -5.29
C THR A 59 -17.31 1.86 -6.11
N PHE A 60 -17.55 1.86 -7.41
CA PHE A 60 -16.97 2.87 -8.30
C PHE A 60 -17.37 4.30 -7.88
N LEU A 61 -18.60 4.51 -7.41
CA LEU A 61 -19.07 5.82 -6.96
C LEU A 61 -18.29 6.33 -5.74
N GLU A 62 -17.99 5.45 -4.78
CA GLU A 62 -17.15 5.79 -3.63
C GLU A 62 -15.72 6.12 -4.07
N ALA A 63 -15.14 5.27 -4.93
CA ALA A 63 -13.77 5.45 -5.42
C ALA A 63 -13.60 6.73 -6.27
N SER A 64 -14.54 6.98 -7.17
CA SER A 64 -14.55 8.16 -8.06
C SER A 64 -14.80 9.48 -7.33
N SER A 65 -15.25 9.43 -6.07
CA SER A 65 -15.41 10.61 -5.22
C SER A 65 -14.18 10.89 -4.36
N ASP A 66 -13.30 9.91 -4.14
CA ASP A 66 -12.07 10.08 -3.37
C ASP A 66 -10.90 10.50 -4.27
N LYS A 67 -10.32 11.68 -3.99
CA LYS A 67 -9.18 12.22 -4.72
C LYS A 67 -7.98 11.28 -4.76
N ARG A 68 -7.70 10.54 -3.68
CA ARG A 68 -6.56 9.61 -3.61
C ARG A 68 -6.72 8.47 -4.61
N TRP A 69 -7.93 7.96 -4.74
CA TRP A 69 -8.25 6.91 -5.71
C TRP A 69 -8.21 7.43 -7.14
N ILE A 70 -8.73 8.63 -7.39
CA ILE A 70 -8.63 9.28 -8.71
C ILE A 70 -7.16 9.46 -9.13
N GLU A 71 -6.32 9.95 -8.23
CA GLU A 71 -4.89 10.13 -8.48
C GLU A 71 -4.18 8.81 -8.76
N ALA A 72 -4.47 7.77 -7.97
CA ALA A 72 -3.92 6.43 -8.18
C ALA A 72 -4.32 5.84 -9.54
N VAL A 73 -5.60 5.95 -9.93
CA VAL A 73 -6.09 5.47 -11.23
C VAL A 73 -5.44 6.22 -12.39
N LYS A 74 -5.25 7.54 -12.26
CA LYS A 74 -4.53 8.33 -13.28
C LYS A 74 -3.07 7.88 -13.42
N ALA A 75 -2.39 7.62 -12.30
CA ALA A 75 -1.03 7.13 -12.32
C ALA A 75 -0.92 5.75 -12.98
N GLU A 76 -1.88 4.86 -12.72
CA GLU A 76 -1.97 3.56 -13.38
C GLU A 76 -2.19 3.71 -14.89
N ILE A 77 -3.15 4.54 -15.32
CA ILE A 77 -3.40 4.80 -16.75
C ILE A 77 -2.14 5.32 -17.44
N GLN A 78 -1.44 6.29 -16.84
CA GLN A 78 -0.18 6.82 -17.38
C GLN A 78 0.87 5.71 -17.52
N ALA A 79 1.01 4.86 -16.51
CA ALA A 79 1.96 3.75 -16.55
C ALA A 79 1.61 2.74 -17.67
N LEU A 80 0.32 2.51 -17.95
CA LEU A 80 -0.10 1.64 -19.06
C LEU A 80 0.24 2.24 -20.43
N GLU A 81 0.04 3.56 -20.58
CA GLU A 81 0.40 4.30 -21.80
C GLU A 81 1.92 4.29 -22.03
N ASP A 82 2.70 4.55 -20.99
CA ASP A 82 4.17 4.56 -21.05
C ASP A 82 4.73 3.19 -21.44
N ASN A 83 4.13 2.12 -20.92
CA ASN A 83 4.53 0.75 -21.23
C ASN A 83 4.13 0.30 -22.65
N LYS A 84 3.24 1.02 -23.34
CA LYS A 84 2.71 0.68 -24.68
C LYS A 84 2.17 -0.74 -24.78
N THR A 85 1.68 -1.29 -23.66
CA THR A 85 1.13 -2.65 -23.58
C THR A 85 -0.38 -2.70 -23.75
N TRP A 86 -1.05 -1.53 -23.76
CA TRP A 86 -2.50 -1.40 -23.87
C TRP A 86 -2.87 -0.44 -24.99
N GLU A 87 -3.90 -0.80 -25.76
CA GLU A 87 -4.51 0.05 -26.79
C GLU A 87 -6.02 0.13 -26.52
N LEU A 88 -6.57 1.35 -26.54
CA LEU A 88 -8.01 1.57 -26.47
C LEU A 88 -8.63 1.24 -27.82
N VAL A 89 -9.38 0.13 -27.88
CA VAL A 89 -10.06 -0.32 -29.09
C VAL A 89 -11.57 -0.22 -28.92
N THR A 90 -12.27 0.23 -29.97
CA THR A 90 -13.74 0.24 -29.98
C THR A 90 -14.30 -1.18 -29.93
N LEU A 91 -15.44 -1.37 -29.28
CA LEU A 91 -16.10 -2.68 -29.19
C LEU A 91 -16.27 -3.32 -30.59
N PRO A 92 -15.70 -4.52 -30.83
CA PRO A 92 -15.80 -5.18 -32.14
C PRO A 92 -17.26 -5.55 -32.44
N LYS A 93 -17.64 -5.49 -33.73
CA LYS A 93 -18.98 -5.92 -34.17
C LYS A 93 -19.26 -7.37 -33.74
N GLY A 94 -20.41 -7.59 -33.11
CA GLY A 94 -20.86 -8.91 -32.64
C GLY A 94 -20.26 -9.36 -31.31
N LYS A 95 -19.53 -8.50 -30.60
CA LYS A 95 -19.09 -8.75 -29.22
C LYS A 95 -19.97 -7.96 -28.25
N THR A 96 -20.31 -8.60 -27.13
CA THR A 96 -20.97 -7.95 -26.01
C THR A 96 -19.90 -7.39 -25.07
N PRO A 97 -20.00 -6.14 -24.62
CA PRO A 97 -19.11 -5.63 -23.59
C PRO A 97 -19.34 -6.43 -22.31
N ILE A 98 -18.27 -6.63 -21.54
CA ILE A 98 -18.39 -7.21 -20.21
C ILE A 98 -18.99 -6.13 -19.33
N GLU A 99 -20.26 -6.28 -18.99
CA GLU A 99 -20.90 -5.42 -17.99
C GLU A 99 -20.37 -5.81 -16.60
N CYS A 100 -19.65 -4.91 -15.95
CA CYS A 100 -19.41 -5.00 -14.52
C CYS A 100 -20.66 -4.49 -13.79
N LYS A 101 -21.32 -5.38 -13.05
CA LYS A 101 -22.35 -5.03 -12.06
C LYS A 101 -21.71 -4.65 -10.74
#